data_AF-A0A2J7QGL8-F1
#
_entry.id   AF-A0A2J7QGL8-F1
#
_cell.length_a   1.000
_cell.length_b   1.000
_cell.length_c   1.000
_cell.angle_alpha   90.00
_cell.angle_beta   90.00
_cell.angle_gamma   90.00
#
_symmetry.space_group_name_H-M   'P 1'
#
loop_
_entity.id
_entity.type
_entity.pdbx_description
1 polymer ?
#
loop_
_entity_poly.entity_id
_entity_poly.type
_entity_poly.pdbx_seq_one_letter_code
_entity_poly.pdbx_strand_id
1 'polypeptide(L)'
;MYTNNCVINTVCRNILFRSSIYMQRRWKSKKVHWSVLAKKKYPVDKALEHFDDFYKTVFGRKWPSIRLALLSPHKYCAVINNFGDSDTVVSDLQNIGAMNIRTLFELEKENIKTKKNEERRRRDLEKIFKLDRKLEQMAITKQQEEFESLYPHRESSEGTSVSADILNRSSSDTSHGISDNINREDDAESNRDGMSQKSLQSSLREAEFDSHRLIDPASGLSAGALYEYVPATRLKGMEDWIVESQHYGYYRKDTDFPVCVESDNDFIFPVHLQVNFN
;
A
#
# COMPACT_ATOMS: atom_id res chain seq x y z
N MET A 1 47.34 27.29 -72.90
CA MET A 1 45.93 27.73 -73.07
C MET A 1 45.47 28.35 -71.75
N TYR A 2 45.14 29.65 -71.79
CA TYR A 2 44.45 30.49 -70.79
C TYR A 2 44.90 30.34 -69.32
N THR A 3 45.78 31.16 -68.72
CA THR A 3 45.67 32.62 -68.40
C THR A 3 44.33 32.94 -67.68
N ASN A 4 44.22 33.60 -66.53
CA ASN A 4 45.05 34.57 -65.82
C ASN A 4 44.64 34.68 -64.33
N ASN A 5 45.66 34.88 -63.49
CA ASN A 5 45.78 35.86 -62.40
C ASN A 5 44.51 36.41 -61.74
N CYS A 6 44.34 36.08 -60.45
CA CYS A 6 43.48 36.77 -59.51
C CYS A 6 44.15 38.10 -59.12
N VAL A 7 43.67 39.21 -59.71
CA VAL A 7 44.09 40.56 -59.33
C VAL A 7 43.32 40.99 -58.09
N ILE A 8 44.05 41.08 -56.98
CA ILE A 8 43.63 41.80 -55.79
C ILE A 8 43.58 43.28 -56.18
N ASN A 9 42.39 43.89 -56.19
CA ASN A 9 42.27 45.33 -56.23
C ASN A 9 41.28 45.81 -55.16
N THR A 10 41.87 46.22 -54.05
CA THR A 10 41.31 47.12 -53.05
C THR A 10 40.85 48.43 -53.70
N VAL A 11 39.55 48.70 -53.66
CA VAL A 11 39.05 50.08 -53.56
C VAL A 11 37.88 50.08 -52.58
N CYS A 12 38.19 50.40 -51.33
CA CYS A 12 37.18 50.90 -50.39
C CYS A 12 36.79 52.31 -50.82
N ARG A 13 35.54 52.52 -51.25
CA ARG A 13 34.90 53.84 -51.20
C ARG A 13 33.68 53.76 -50.29
N ASN A 14 33.88 54.36 -49.13
CA ASN A 14 32.92 54.82 -48.13
C ASN A 14 31.46 54.92 -48.59
N ILE A 15 30.61 54.01 -48.08
CA ILE A 15 29.22 54.30 -47.73
C ILE A 15 28.95 53.64 -46.38
N LEU A 16 28.71 54.47 -45.36
CA LEU A 16 28.32 54.07 -44.01
C LEU A 16 26.88 53.53 -44.02
N PHE A 17 26.74 52.22 -43.74
CA PHE A 17 25.83 51.57 -42.77
C PHE A 17 24.39 52.13 -42.61
N ARG A 18 23.30 51.36 -42.64
CA ARG A 18 23.03 50.01 -42.11
C ARG A 18 21.87 49.38 -42.91
N SER A 19 22.15 48.43 -43.79
CA SER A 19 21.14 47.40 -44.04
C SER A 19 21.32 46.35 -42.95
N SER A 20 20.34 46.21 -42.07
CA SER A 20 20.30 45.09 -41.13
C SER A 20 20.02 43.84 -41.94
N ILE A 21 21.08 43.22 -42.48
CA ILE A 21 20.96 41.93 -43.17
C ILE A 21 20.62 40.92 -42.08
N TYR A 22 19.34 40.64 -41.91
CA TYR A 22 18.86 39.48 -41.17
C TYR A 22 19.34 38.23 -41.91
N MET A 23 20.55 37.78 -41.59
CA MET A 23 21.00 36.43 -41.93
C MET A 23 20.08 35.47 -41.18
N GLN A 24 19.16 34.82 -41.90
CA GLN A 24 18.43 33.67 -41.38
C GLN A 24 19.44 32.54 -41.15
N ARG A 25 20.02 32.53 -39.95
CA ARG A 25 20.89 31.46 -39.49
C ARG A 25 20.01 30.23 -39.26
N ARG A 26 19.95 29.35 -40.26
CA ARG A 26 19.29 28.04 -40.11
C ARG A 26 20.10 27.21 -39.13
N TRP A 27 19.63 27.13 -37.89
CA TRP A 27 20.18 26.23 -36.89
C TRP A 27 20.14 24.81 -37.44
N LYS A 28 21.31 24.17 -37.60
CA LYS A 28 21.34 22.75 -37.95
C LYS A 28 20.71 22.00 -36.78
N SER A 29 19.52 21.44 -37.00
CA SER A 29 18.90 20.54 -36.03
C SER A 29 19.87 19.40 -35.74
N LYS A 30 20.00 19.00 -34.47
CA LYS A 30 20.78 17.81 -34.12
C LYS A 30 20.22 16.64 -34.91
N LYS A 31 21.09 15.82 -35.52
CA LYS A 31 20.73 14.62 -36.29
C LYS A 31 20.19 13.49 -35.39
N VAL A 32 19.33 13.80 -34.43
CA VAL A 32 18.68 12.79 -33.60
C VAL A 32 17.23 12.77 -34.02
N HIS A 33 16.87 11.69 -34.69
CA HIS A 33 15.52 11.45 -35.17
C HIS A 33 14.55 11.39 -33.97
N TRP A 34 13.34 11.92 -34.12
CA TRP A 34 12.34 12.01 -33.03
C TRP A 34 12.06 10.66 -32.36
N SER A 35 12.13 9.55 -33.11
CA SER A 35 11.97 8.20 -32.56
C SER A 35 13.11 7.76 -31.63
N VAL A 36 14.28 8.39 -31.70
CA VAL A 36 15.42 8.12 -30.80
C VAL A 36 15.28 8.93 -29.52
N LEU A 37 14.76 10.16 -29.60
CA LEU A 37 14.46 10.98 -28.42
C LEU A 37 13.27 10.43 -27.63
N ALA A 38 12.22 9.96 -28.30
CA ALA A 38 11.03 9.38 -27.67
C ALA A 38 11.31 8.05 -26.94
N LYS A 39 12.38 7.34 -27.31
CA LYS A 39 12.81 6.08 -26.65
C LYS A 39 13.75 6.30 -25.48
N LYS A 40 14.13 7.54 -25.19
CA LYS A 40 15.06 7.84 -24.10
C LYS A 40 14.33 7.74 -22.76
N LYS A 41 14.65 6.71 -21.98
CA LYS A 41 14.20 6.59 -20.60
C LYS A 41 14.97 7.55 -19.70
N TYR A 42 14.26 8.41 -18.97
CA TYR A 42 14.83 9.26 -17.94
C TYR A 42 14.84 8.56 -16.58
N PRO A 43 15.65 9.02 -15.61
CA PRO A 43 15.59 8.52 -14.24
C PRO A 43 14.20 8.64 -13.61
N VAL A 44 13.45 9.69 -13.99
CA VAL A 44 12.06 9.90 -13.56
C VAL A 44 11.15 8.77 -14.05
N ASP A 45 11.32 8.32 -15.30
CA ASP A 45 10.55 7.22 -15.87
C ASP A 45 10.86 5.91 -15.15
N LYS A 46 12.14 5.66 -14.84
CA LYS A 46 12.55 4.49 -14.04
C LYS A 46 11.97 4.52 -12.63
N ALA A 47 11.95 5.69 -11.98
CA ALA A 47 11.34 5.85 -10.67
C ALA A 47 9.83 5.59 -10.73
N LEU A 48 9.16 6.03 -11.80
CA LEU A 48 7.73 5.79 -12.01
C LEU A 48 7.42 4.31 -12.25
N GLU A 49 8.26 3.61 -13.05
CA GLU A 49 8.19 2.16 -13.25
C GLU A 49 8.33 1.43 -11.90
N HIS A 50 9.33 1.79 -11.08
CA HIS A 50 9.52 1.21 -9.75
C HIS A 50 8.33 1.48 -8.81
N PHE A 51 7.76 2.69 -8.83
CA PHE A 51 6.57 3.01 -8.04
C PHE A 51 5.35 2.19 -8.47
N ASP A 52 5.17 1.98 -9.77
CA ASP A 52 4.09 1.14 -10.30
C ASP A 52 4.24 -0.34 -9.94
N ASP A 53 5.46 -0.85 -9.83
CA ASP A 53 5.70 -2.24 -9.46
C ASP A 53 5.50 -2.46 -7.96
N PHE A 54 6.00 -1.54 -7.12
CA PHE A 54 5.95 -1.69 -5.66
C PHE A 54 4.63 -1.19 -5.05
N TYR A 55 4.19 0.03 -5.34
CA TYR A 55 3.04 0.61 -4.65
C TYR A 55 1.70 0.10 -5.17
N LYS A 56 1.68 -0.48 -6.38
CA LYS A 56 0.50 -1.18 -6.89
C LYS A 56 0.18 -2.45 -6.10
N THR A 57 1.18 -3.18 -5.61
CA THR A 57 0.93 -4.36 -4.76
C THR A 57 0.40 -3.93 -3.39
N VAL A 58 0.96 -2.87 -2.80
CA VAL A 58 0.56 -2.36 -1.47
C VAL A 58 -0.83 -1.71 -1.48
N PHE A 59 -1.11 -0.80 -2.41
CA PHE A 59 -2.35 -0.01 -2.41
C PHE A 59 -3.43 -0.56 -3.35
N GLY A 60 -3.09 -1.55 -4.18
CA GLY A 60 -4.02 -2.20 -5.10
C GLY A 60 -4.82 -1.19 -5.93
N ARG A 61 -6.14 -1.17 -5.72
CA ARG A 61 -7.08 -0.30 -6.45
C ARG A 61 -6.93 1.19 -6.14
N LYS A 62 -6.32 1.56 -5.01
CA LYS A 62 -6.09 2.97 -4.64
C LYS A 62 -4.82 3.54 -5.28
N TRP A 63 -3.93 2.70 -5.82
CA TRP A 63 -2.68 3.18 -6.42
C TRP A 63 -2.87 4.20 -7.55
N PRO A 64 -3.80 4.01 -8.52
CA PRO A 64 -3.98 4.98 -9.59
C PRO A 64 -4.36 6.38 -9.08
N SER A 65 -5.19 6.50 -8.03
CA SER A 65 -5.54 7.80 -7.47
C SER A 65 -4.37 8.45 -6.74
N ILE A 66 -3.58 7.66 -5.99
CA ILE A 66 -2.35 8.15 -5.33
C ILE A 66 -1.34 8.61 -6.39
N ARG A 67 -1.14 7.84 -7.45
CA ARG A 67 -0.25 8.19 -8.56
C ARG A 67 -0.67 9.48 -9.23
N LEU A 68 -1.97 9.67 -9.49
CA LEU A 68 -2.49 10.92 -10.04
C LEU A 68 -2.22 12.10 -9.09
N ALA A 69 -2.37 11.91 -7.78
CA ALA A 69 -2.07 12.93 -6.79
C ALA A 69 -0.57 13.29 -6.75
N LEU A 70 0.32 12.31 -6.88
CA LEU A 70 1.79 12.52 -6.93
C LEU A 70 2.25 13.28 -8.18
N LEU A 71 1.56 13.09 -9.31
CA LEU A 71 1.85 13.78 -10.56
C LEU A 71 1.17 15.16 -10.65
N SER A 72 0.29 15.47 -9.70
CA SER A 72 -0.41 16.75 -9.63
C SER A 72 0.40 17.78 -8.84
N PRO A 73 0.15 19.09 -9.02
CA PRO A 73 0.75 20.13 -8.18
C PRO A 73 0.42 19.91 -6.70
N HIS A 74 1.42 20.02 -5.83
CA HIS A 74 1.23 19.87 -4.39
C HIS A 74 0.45 21.04 -3.80
N LYS A 75 -0.45 20.73 -2.85
CA LYS A 75 -1.09 21.72 -2.00
C LYS A 75 -0.19 22.04 -0.83
N TYR A 76 0.09 23.32 -0.62
CA TYR A 76 0.91 23.80 0.48
C TYR A 76 0.02 24.25 1.65
N CYS A 77 0.55 24.14 2.86
CA CYS A 77 -0.07 24.69 4.06
C CYS A 77 0.92 25.64 4.75
N ALA A 78 0.38 26.69 5.36
CA ALA A 78 1.14 27.66 6.13
C ALA A 78 1.16 27.24 7.60
N VAL A 79 2.36 26.92 8.10
CA VAL A 79 2.60 26.71 9.53
C VAL A 79 2.97 28.05 10.15
N ILE A 80 2.20 28.49 11.14
CA ILE A 80 2.42 29.79 11.77
C ILE A 80 3.55 29.67 12.80
N ASN A 81 4.39 30.69 12.83
CA ASN A 81 5.43 30.81 13.83
C ASN A 81 4.84 31.32 15.16
N ASN A 82 4.85 30.47 16.18
CA ASN A 82 4.32 30.80 17.51
C ASN A 82 5.13 31.84 18.28
N PHE A 83 6.36 32.16 17.86
CA PHE A 83 7.21 33.17 18.51
C PHE A 83 7.03 34.57 17.92
N GLY A 84 6.21 34.72 16.88
CA GLY A 84 5.87 36.00 16.28
C GLY A 84 4.50 36.51 16.74
N ASP A 85 3.95 37.42 15.95
CA ASP A 85 2.57 37.87 16.10
C ASP A 85 1.62 36.89 15.39
N SER A 86 1.13 35.90 16.14
CA SER A 86 0.29 34.83 15.59
C SER A 86 -1.05 35.35 15.08
N ASP A 87 -1.68 36.26 15.83
CA ASP A 87 -3.09 36.60 15.66
C ASP A 87 -3.31 37.50 14.45
N THR A 88 -2.37 38.40 14.17
CA THR A 88 -2.37 39.20 12.94
C THR A 88 -2.13 38.32 11.72
N VAL A 89 -1.15 37.43 11.77
CA VAL A 89 -0.86 36.50 10.66
C VAL A 89 -2.04 35.57 10.39
N VAL A 90 -2.71 35.06 11.44
CA VAL A 90 -3.92 34.23 11.29
C VAL A 90 -5.02 35.03 10.59
N SER A 91 -5.25 36.26 11.02
CA SER A 91 -6.29 37.13 10.45
C SER A 91 -6.02 37.44 8.98
N ASP A 92 -4.77 37.74 8.63
CA ASP A 92 -4.35 37.99 7.25
C ASP A 92 -4.53 36.76 6.36
N LEU A 93 -4.16 35.59 6.85
CA LEU A 93 -4.37 34.32 6.15
C LEU A 93 -5.86 34.02 5.94
N GLN A 94 -6.69 34.26 6.96
CA GLN A 94 -8.13 34.10 6.86
C GLN A 94 -8.77 35.09 5.88
N ASN A 95 -8.27 36.33 5.82
CA ASN A 95 -8.70 37.33 4.84
C ASN A 95 -8.38 36.91 3.40
N ILE A 96 -7.30 36.15 3.19
CA ILE A 96 -6.94 35.54 1.89
C ILE A 96 -7.83 34.30 1.59
N GLY A 97 -8.63 33.85 2.55
CA GLY A 97 -9.51 32.68 2.45
C GLY A 97 -8.90 31.39 2.99
N ALA A 98 -7.76 31.44 3.67
CA ALA A 98 -7.17 30.26 4.28
C ALA A 98 -7.99 29.81 5.52
N MET A 99 -8.14 28.50 5.67
CA MET A 99 -8.84 27.87 6.78
C MET A 99 -7.87 27.17 7.72
N ASN A 100 -8.15 27.23 9.02
CA ASN A 100 -7.37 26.52 10.02
C ASN A 100 -7.70 25.03 10.01
N ILE A 101 -6.68 24.18 9.86
CA ILE A 101 -6.85 22.73 9.80
C ILE A 101 -7.43 22.20 11.11
N ARG A 102 -7.05 22.78 12.26
CA ARG A 102 -7.54 22.34 13.56
C ARG A 102 -9.04 22.51 13.67
N THR A 103 -9.56 23.69 13.34
CA THR A 103 -10.98 23.98 13.47
C THR A 103 -11.81 23.05 12.57
N LEU A 104 -11.29 22.75 11.37
CA LEU A 104 -11.92 21.80 10.46
C LEU A 104 -11.90 20.37 11.01
N PHE A 105 -10.78 19.95 11.59
CA PHE A 105 -10.64 18.63 12.18
C PHE A 105 -11.55 18.43 13.40
N GLU A 106 -11.61 19.41 14.30
CA GLU A 106 -12.46 19.37 15.49
C GLU A 106 -13.94 19.31 15.11
N LEU A 107 -14.36 20.12 14.12
CA LEU A 107 -15.72 20.10 13.61
C LEU A 107 -16.08 18.72 13.03
N GLU A 108 -15.20 18.14 12.22
CA GLU A 108 -15.47 16.82 11.64
C GLU A 108 -15.44 15.69 12.68
N LYS A 109 -14.57 15.80 13.69
CA LYS A 109 -14.52 14.87 14.82
C LYS A 109 -15.84 14.88 15.59
N GLU A 110 -16.41 16.04 15.87
CA GLU A 110 -17.72 16.16 16.51
C GLU A 110 -18.85 15.63 15.61
N ASN A 111 -18.84 15.92 14.31
CA ASN A 111 -19.80 15.36 13.36
C ASN A 111 -19.80 13.83 13.31
N ILE A 112 -18.62 13.21 13.37
CA ILE A 112 -18.50 11.75 13.38
C ILE A 112 -19.04 11.18 14.71
N LYS A 113 -18.76 11.84 15.84
CA LYS A 113 -19.28 11.42 17.16
C LYS A 113 -20.81 11.52 17.21
N THR A 114 -21.40 12.61 16.73
CA THR A 114 -22.85 12.80 16.70
C THR A 114 -23.52 11.72 15.85
N LYS A 115 -23.03 11.46 14.63
CA LYS A 115 -23.51 10.38 13.76
C LYS A 115 -23.43 9.01 14.44
N LYS A 116 -22.29 8.67 15.07
CA LYS A 116 -22.13 7.41 15.82
C LYS A 116 -23.12 7.28 16.98
N ASN A 117 -23.37 8.37 17.70
CA ASN A 117 -24.34 8.40 18.80
C ASN A 117 -25.78 8.25 18.32
N GLU A 118 -26.15 8.91 17.22
CA GLU A 118 -27.46 8.76 16.58
C GLU A 118 -27.69 7.33 16.09
N GLU A 119 -26.69 6.71 15.47
CA GLU A 119 -26.76 5.31 15.04
C GLU A 119 -26.89 4.33 16.20
N ARG A 120 -26.21 4.59 17.33
CA ARG A 120 -26.38 3.80 18.56
C ARG A 120 -27.80 3.95 19.08
N ARG A 121 -28.29 5.18 19.23
CA ARG A 121 -29.66 5.46 19.67
C ARG A 121 -30.71 4.80 18.78
N ARG A 122 -30.54 4.85 17.46
CA ARG A 122 -31.43 4.18 16.49
C ARG A 122 -31.46 2.67 16.69
N ARG A 123 -30.29 2.04 16.86
CA ARG A 123 -30.20 0.59 17.12
C ARG A 123 -30.86 0.20 18.43
N ASP A 124 -30.71 1.02 19.47
CA ASP A 124 -31.31 0.73 20.77
C ASP A 124 -32.83 0.90 20.75
N LEU A 125 -33.35 1.93 20.06
CA LEU A 125 -34.78 2.07 19.79
C LEU A 125 -35.33 0.88 19.01
N GLU A 126 -34.63 0.41 17.97
CA GLU A 126 -35.05 -0.75 17.19
C GLU A 126 -35.12 -2.03 18.06
N LYS A 127 -34.19 -2.19 19.01
CA LYS A 127 -34.23 -3.30 19.98
C LYS A 127 -35.44 -3.17 20.92
N ILE A 128 -35.73 -1.97 21.41
CA ILE A 128 -36.90 -1.70 22.26
C ILE A 128 -38.19 -2.07 21.51
N PHE A 129 -38.36 -1.58 20.28
CA PHE A 129 -39.51 -1.93 19.44
C PHE A 129 -39.63 -3.43 19.18
N LYS A 130 -38.52 -4.14 18.98
CA LYS A 130 -38.51 -5.61 18.82
C LYS A 130 -38.90 -6.33 20.11
N LEU A 131 -38.53 -5.81 21.27
CA LEU A 131 -38.90 -6.37 22.57
C LEU A 131 -40.38 -6.16 22.86
N ASP A 132 -40.91 -4.96 22.61
CA ASP A 132 -42.34 -4.65 22.80
C ASP A 132 -43.21 -5.58 21.95
N ARG A 133 -42.86 -5.78 20.66
CA ARG A 133 -43.57 -6.71 19.78
C ARG A 133 -43.54 -8.16 20.30
N LYS A 134 -42.43 -8.60 20.88
CA LYS A 134 -42.34 -9.95 21.49
C LYS A 134 -43.15 -10.04 22.78
N LEU A 135 -43.18 -8.98 23.57
CA LEU A 135 -43.95 -8.87 24.81
C LEU A 135 -45.46 -8.95 24.52
N GLU A 136 -45.92 -8.28 23.45
CA GLU A 136 -47.30 -8.39 22.99
C GLU A 136 -47.64 -9.81 22.54
N GLN A 137 -46.76 -10.46 21.77
CA GLN A 137 -46.95 -11.85 21.34
C GLN A 137 -47.05 -12.81 22.52
N MET A 138 -46.13 -12.74 23.50
CA MET A 138 -46.19 -13.60 24.69
C MET A 138 -47.43 -13.33 25.55
N ALA A 139 -47.90 -12.08 25.62
CA ALA A 139 -49.12 -11.74 26.36
C ALA A 139 -50.35 -12.38 25.70
N ILE A 140 -50.44 -12.34 24.37
CA ILE A 140 -51.50 -13.01 23.60
C ILE A 140 -51.43 -14.52 23.80
N THR A 141 -50.25 -15.14 23.66
CA THR A 141 -50.08 -16.59 23.87
C THR A 141 -50.48 -17.01 25.27
N LYS A 142 -50.07 -16.25 26.30
CA LYS A 142 -50.44 -16.53 27.68
C LYS A 142 -51.95 -16.41 27.91
N GLN A 143 -52.60 -15.39 27.34
CA GLN A 143 -54.05 -15.25 27.41
C GLN A 143 -54.77 -16.44 26.75
N GLN A 144 -54.23 -16.94 25.64
CA GLN A 144 -54.76 -18.11 24.93
C GLN A 144 -54.61 -19.39 25.77
N GLU A 145 -53.44 -19.62 26.35
CA GLU A 145 -53.17 -20.75 27.25
C GLU A 145 -54.07 -20.72 28.51
N GLU A 146 -54.23 -19.54 29.13
CA GLU A 146 -55.14 -19.35 30.25
C GLU A 146 -56.60 -19.65 29.84
N PHE A 147 -57.04 -19.16 28.67
CA PHE A 147 -58.36 -19.44 28.12
C PHE A 147 -58.59 -20.93 27.85
N GLU A 148 -57.62 -21.62 27.24
CA GLU A 148 -57.66 -23.07 26.98
C GLU A 148 -57.68 -23.89 28.27
N SER A 149 -56.96 -23.46 29.31
CA SER A 149 -56.92 -24.15 30.60
C SER A 149 -58.23 -24.03 31.40
N LEU A 150 -58.92 -22.88 31.30
CA LEU A 150 -60.19 -22.61 31.99
C LEU A 150 -61.38 -23.32 31.33
N TYR A 151 -61.28 -23.61 30.03
CA TYR A 151 -62.28 -24.34 29.28
C TYR A 151 -61.63 -25.55 28.58
N PRO A 152 -61.35 -26.65 29.32
CA PRO A 152 -60.96 -27.90 28.70
C PRO A 152 -62.04 -28.28 27.69
N HIS A 153 -61.63 -28.42 26.42
CA HIS A 153 -62.57 -28.74 25.35
C HIS A 153 -63.31 -30.02 25.71
N ARG A 154 -64.60 -29.88 25.98
CA ARG A 154 -65.53 -30.98 26.14
C ARG A 154 -65.60 -31.65 24.77
N GLU A 155 -64.99 -32.82 24.62
CA GLU A 155 -65.14 -33.61 23.41
C GLU A 155 -66.61 -33.97 23.23
N SER A 156 -67.24 -33.35 22.22
CA SER A 156 -68.46 -33.87 21.62
C SER A 156 -68.64 -33.25 20.23
N SER A 157 -68.38 -34.10 19.22
CA SER A 157 -69.07 -34.25 17.93
C SER A 157 -69.23 -33.05 16.99
N GLU A 158 -68.69 -33.25 15.77
CA GLU A 158 -69.22 -32.90 14.43
C GLU A 158 -69.78 -31.48 14.18
N GLY A 159 -69.14 -30.73 13.27
CA GLY A 159 -69.69 -29.48 12.75
C GLY A 159 -68.78 -28.73 11.76
N THR A 160 -68.83 -29.16 10.50
CA THR A 160 -68.38 -28.52 9.26
C THR A 160 -68.42 -26.98 9.21
N SER A 161 -67.34 -26.31 8.77
CA SER A 161 -67.37 -25.41 7.59
C SER A 161 -66.02 -24.80 7.15
N VAL A 162 -65.51 -25.33 6.02
CA VAL A 162 -65.07 -24.66 4.78
C VAL A 162 -64.00 -23.53 4.79
N SER A 163 -62.82 -23.87 4.22
CA SER A 163 -61.94 -23.18 3.22
C SER A 163 -61.49 -21.72 3.44
N ALA A 164 -60.33 -21.22 2.99
CA ALA A 164 -59.40 -21.57 1.90
C ALA A 164 -57.98 -21.06 2.31
N ASP A 165 -56.82 -21.54 1.85
CA ASP A 165 -56.40 -21.67 0.45
C ASP A 165 -55.18 -22.61 0.34
N ILE A 166 -55.31 -23.57 -0.60
CA ILE A 166 -54.39 -23.90 -1.71
C ILE A 166 -52.91 -24.20 -1.35
N LEU A 167 -52.50 -25.49 -1.27
CA LEU A 167 -51.94 -26.31 -2.37
C LEU A 167 -50.84 -25.56 -3.14
N ASN A 168 -49.58 -25.97 -3.23
CA ASN A 168 -49.02 -27.25 -3.67
C ASN A 168 -47.56 -26.85 -3.97
N ARG A 169 -46.51 -27.63 -3.80
CA ARG A 169 -46.29 -29.00 -4.26
C ARG A 169 -44.89 -29.32 -3.73
N SER A 170 -44.74 -30.36 -2.92
CA SER A 170 -44.22 -31.67 -3.37
C SER A 170 -42.93 -31.51 -4.19
N SER A 171 -41.85 -32.19 -3.85
CA SER A 171 -41.89 -33.63 -3.60
C SER A 171 -40.57 -34.17 -3.08
N SER A 172 -40.72 -35.24 -2.27
CA SER A 172 -39.96 -36.51 -2.29
C SER A 172 -38.46 -36.45 -2.01
N ASP A 173 -37.87 -37.36 -1.26
CA ASP A 173 -38.35 -38.52 -0.54
C ASP A 173 -37.14 -39.02 0.28
N THR A 174 -37.43 -39.67 1.41
CA THR A 174 -36.87 -40.99 1.81
C THR A 174 -35.33 -41.15 1.73
N SER A 175 -34.57 -41.50 2.75
CA SER A 175 -34.79 -42.01 4.10
C SER A 175 -33.41 -42.34 4.71
N HIS A 176 -33.44 -42.78 5.97
CA HIS A 176 -32.45 -43.63 6.64
C HIS A 176 -31.18 -42.94 7.17
N GLY A 177 -31.13 -42.92 8.51
CA GLY A 177 -29.92 -42.62 9.24
C GLY A 177 -28.94 -43.77 9.23
N ILE A 178 -27.73 -43.47 9.71
CA ILE A 178 -26.92 -44.24 10.65
C ILE A 178 -25.70 -43.36 10.96
N SER A 179 -25.34 -43.34 12.23
CA SER A 179 -24.07 -42.87 12.77
C SER A 179 -22.89 -43.51 12.05
N ASP A 180 -21.81 -42.78 11.78
CA ASP A 180 -20.49 -43.28 12.16
C ASP A 180 -19.41 -42.19 12.12
N ASN A 181 -18.59 -42.29 13.17
CA ASN A 181 -17.44 -41.50 13.53
C ASN A 181 -16.23 -42.07 12.79
N ILE A 182 -15.55 -41.30 11.94
CA ILE A 182 -14.27 -41.72 11.35
C ILE A 182 -13.29 -40.55 11.34
N ASN A 183 -12.31 -40.67 12.23
CA ASN A 183 -11.02 -40.00 12.18
C ASN A 183 -10.35 -40.24 10.83
N ARG A 184 -9.80 -39.20 10.21
CA ARG A 184 -8.82 -39.33 9.14
C ARG A 184 -7.55 -38.59 9.55
N GLU A 185 -6.58 -39.40 9.96
CA GLU A 185 -5.16 -39.14 9.81
C GLU A 185 -4.86 -39.16 8.30
N ASP A 186 -4.14 -38.16 7.81
CA ASP A 186 -3.44 -38.23 6.53
C ASP A 186 -2.07 -37.57 6.70
N ASP A 187 -1.07 -38.37 6.37
CA ASP A 187 0.35 -38.22 6.63
C ASP A 187 1.02 -37.12 5.79
N ALA A 188 1.94 -36.37 6.42
CA ALA A 188 2.86 -35.48 5.74
C ALA A 188 4.30 -35.70 6.25
N GLU A 189 5.12 -36.35 5.42
CA GLU A 189 6.59 -36.46 5.51
C GLU A 189 7.09 -36.38 4.05
N SER A 190 8.03 -35.55 3.61
CA SER A 190 9.38 -35.15 4.06
C SER A 190 9.75 -33.90 3.20
N ASN A 191 10.67 -32.98 3.48
CA ASN A 191 12.03 -33.05 4.00
C ASN A 191 12.42 -31.60 4.34
N ARG A 192 12.85 -31.29 5.56
CA ARG A 192 13.55 -30.03 5.88
C ARG A 192 14.76 -30.38 6.72
N ASP A 193 15.96 -30.14 6.18
CA ASP A 193 17.20 -30.13 6.94
C ASP A 193 17.09 -29.05 8.02
N GLY A 194 16.79 -29.49 9.23
CA GLY A 194 16.77 -28.65 10.42
C GLY A 194 18.19 -28.37 10.86
N MET A 195 18.70 -27.17 10.55
CA MET A 195 19.84 -26.61 11.24
C MET A 195 19.45 -26.45 12.72
N SER A 196 19.84 -27.43 13.55
CA SER A 196 19.60 -27.42 14.99
C SER A 196 20.23 -26.16 15.59
N GLN A 197 19.39 -25.26 16.09
CA GLN A 197 19.84 -24.07 16.81
C GLN A 197 20.35 -24.45 18.20
N LYS A 198 21.57 -24.99 18.25
CA LYS A 198 22.32 -25.10 19.49
C LYS A 198 22.64 -23.69 19.98
N SER A 199 22.54 -23.45 21.29
CA SER A 199 22.95 -22.19 21.92
C SER A 199 24.41 -21.88 21.57
N LEU A 200 24.75 -20.62 21.33
CA LEU A 200 26.12 -20.14 21.03
C LEU A 200 27.18 -20.74 21.97
N GLN A 201 26.81 -20.91 23.24
CA GLN A 201 27.65 -21.51 24.28
C GLN A 201 27.98 -23.00 24.02
N SER A 202 27.04 -23.76 23.47
CA SER A 202 27.23 -25.17 23.11
C SER A 202 28.10 -25.30 21.86
N SER A 203 27.87 -24.47 20.84
CA SER A 203 28.68 -24.49 19.62
C SER A 203 30.14 -24.07 19.86
N LEU A 204 30.39 -23.15 20.80
CA LEU A 204 31.74 -22.74 21.18
C LEU A 204 32.51 -23.84 21.95
N ARG A 205 31.82 -24.70 22.71
CA ARG A 205 32.47 -25.81 23.42
C ARG A 205 32.89 -26.94 22.48
N GLU A 206 32.16 -27.13 21.39
CA GLU A 206 32.42 -28.16 20.36
C GLU A 206 33.28 -27.64 19.19
N ALA A 207 33.63 -26.35 19.17
CA ALA A 207 34.41 -25.77 18.08
C ALA A 207 35.88 -26.22 18.14
N GLU A 208 36.35 -26.86 17.08
CA GLU A 208 37.78 -27.13 16.88
C GLU A 208 38.52 -25.82 16.57
N PHE A 209 39.66 -25.58 17.23
CA PHE A 209 40.49 -24.42 16.96
C PHE A 209 41.20 -24.60 15.61
N ASP A 210 40.89 -23.71 14.65
CA ASP A 210 41.60 -23.68 13.37
C ASP A 210 43.04 -23.20 13.57
N SER A 211 43.97 -24.15 13.66
CA SER A 211 45.40 -23.89 13.81
C SER A 211 46.08 -23.52 12.50
N HIS A 212 45.39 -23.50 11.34
CA HIS A 212 46.02 -23.15 10.06
C HIS A 212 46.44 -21.67 9.98
N ARG A 213 45.89 -20.79 10.82
CA ARG A 213 46.27 -19.37 10.91
C ARG A 213 47.41 -19.06 11.90
N LEU A 214 47.85 -20.05 12.68
CA LEU A 214 48.99 -19.87 13.59
C LEU A 214 50.29 -20.09 12.81
N ILE A 215 51.11 -19.05 12.72
CA ILE A 215 52.43 -19.12 12.08
C ILE A 215 53.45 -19.41 13.17
N ASP A 216 54.00 -20.63 13.19
CA ASP A 216 55.11 -20.98 14.07
C ASP A 216 56.44 -20.53 13.43
N PRO A 217 57.16 -19.56 14.03
CA PRO A 217 58.42 -19.07 13.47
C PRO A 217 59.54 -20.12 13.46
N ALA A 218 59.41 -21.23 14.19
CA ALA A 218 60.37 -22.34 14.13
C ALA A 218 60.19 -23.22 12.86
N SER A 219 59.02 -23.15 12.23
CA SER A 219 58.67 -23.91 11.03
C SER A 219 59.08 -23.12 9.77
N GLY A 220 60.38 -22.97 9.55
CA GLY A 220 60.92 -22.23 8.41
C GLY A 220 60.57 -22.85 7.04
N LEU A 221 60.35 -21.98 6.03
CA LEU A 221 60.21 -22.21 4.58
C LEU A 221 59.19 -23.26 4.06
N SER A 222 58.64 -24.13 4.90
CA SER A 222 57.68 -25.17 4.51
C SER A 222 56.23 -24.88 4.93
N ALA A 223 55.96 -23.77 5.60
CA ALA A 223 54.61 -23.38 6.01
C ALA A 223 53.77 -23.00 4.78
N GLY A 224 52.61 -23.66 4.62
CA GLY A 224 51.63 -23.44 3.54
C GLY A 224 51.13 -22.00 3.36
N ALA A 225 51.47 -21.09 4.28
CA ALA A 225 51.20 -19.66 4.19
C ALA A 225 51.91 -18.95 3.01
N LEU A 226 53.04 -19.49 2.51
CA LEU A 226 53.71 -18.93 1.32
C LEU A 226 52.98 -19.25 0.00
N TYR A 227 52.06 -20.22 -0.01
CA TYR A 227 51.24 -20.58 -1.17
C TYR A 227 49.87 -19.89 -1.21
N GLU A 228 49.54 -19.09 -0.19
CA GLU A 228 48.30 -18.30 -0.14
C GLU A 228 48.44 -16.92 -0.81
N TYR A 229 49.59 -16.66 -1.47
CA TYR A 229 49.77 -15.47 -2.29
C TYR A 229 48.91 -15.53 -3.55
N VAL A 230 47.76 -14.87 -3.50
CA VAL A 230 46.91 -14.64 -4.67
C VAL A 230 47.24 -13.26 -5.26
N PRO A 231 47.92 -13.18 -6.42
CA PRO A 231 48.22 -11.90 -7.04
C PRO A 231 46.93 -11.18 -7.44
N ALA A 232 46.92 -9.85 -7.38
CA ALA A 232 45.76 -9.01 -7.68
C ALA A 232 45.11 -9.29 -9.06
N THR A 233 45.87 -9.83 -10.02
CA THR A 233 45.39 -10.25 -11.34
C THR A 233 44.54 -11.53 -11.33
N ARG A 234 44.59 -12.32 -10.25
CA ARG A 234 43.80 -13.53 -10.02
C ARG A 234 42.69 -13.35 -8.98
N LEU A 235 42.58 -12.16 -8.38
CA LEU A 235 41.53 -11.82 -7.43
C LEU A 235 40.20 -11.68 -8.19
N LYS A 236 39.43 -12.78 -8.26
CA LYS A 236 38.14 -12.79 -8.97
C LYS A 236 37.05 -12.18 -8.09
N GLY A 237 36.94 -10.85 -8.07
CA GLY A 237 35.80 -10.12 -7.47
C GLY A 237 34.52 -10.18 -8.31
N MET A 238 34.20 -11.32 -8.92
CA MET A 238 32.96 -11.55 -9.67
C MET A 238 31.99 -12.49 -8.95
N GLU A 239 32.37 -12.98 -7.77
CA GLU A 239 31.61 -13.96 -6.98
C GLU A 239 30.34 -13.32 -6.37
N ASP A 240 30.43 -12.02 -6.07
CA ASP A 240 29.31 -11.17 -5.66
C ASP A 240 28.65 -10.42 -6.83
N TRP A 241 29.05 -10.71 -8.08
CA TRP A 241 28.41 -10.10 -9.24
C TRP A 241 27.10 -10.80 -9.56
N ILE A 242 26.06 -10.38 -8.86
CA ILE A 242 24.69 -10.82 -9.14
C ILE A 242 24.21 -10.08 -10.38
N VAL A 243 23.79 -10.84 -11.40
CA VAL A 243 23.16 -10.26 -12.59
C VAL A 243 21.90 -9.50 -12.15
N GLU A 244 21.66 -8.30 -12.66
CA GLU A 244 20.51 -7.48 -12.27
C GLU A 244 19.16 -8.23 -12.41
N SER A 245 19.03 -9.13 -13.39
CA SER A 245 17.85 -10.01 -13.53
C SER A 245 17.68 -11.01 -12.37
N GLN A 246 18.78 -11.50 -11.78
CA GLN A 246 18.78 -12.37 -10.61
C GLN A 246 18.55 -11.56 -9.32
N HIS A 247 19.08 -10.33 -9.24
CA HIS A 247 18.81 -9.41 -8.14
C HIS A 247 17.30 -9.12 -8.01
N TYR A 248 16.60 -8.94 -9.14
CA TYR A 248 15.15 -8.75 -9.12
C TYR A 248 14.33 -10.04 -8.88
N GLY A 249 14.95 -11.23 -8.93
CA GLY A 249 14.28 -12.51 -8.66
C GLY A 249 13.88 -12.71 -7.20
N TYR A 250 14.55 -12.03 -6.26
CA TYR A 250 14.20 -12.02 -4.83
C TYR A 250 12.94 -11.19 -4.53
N TYR A 251 12.58 -10.25 -5.41
CA TYR A 251 11.33 -9.52 -5.36
C TYR A 251 10.23 -10.30 -6.08
N ARG A 252 9.99 -11.54 -5.66
CA ARG A 252 8.83 -12.31 -6.16
C ARG A 252 7.58 -11.44 -5.98
N LYS A 253 6.78 -11.38 -7.05
CA LYS A 253 5.55 -10.55 -7.16
C LYS A 253 4.45 -10.98 -6.19
N ASP A 254 4.66 -12.10 -5.52
CA ASP A 254 3.83 -12.66 -4.47
C ASP A 254 4.50 -12.23 -3.16
N THR A 255 4.18 -11.02 -2.71
CA THR A 255 4.76 -10.43 -1.50
C THR A 255 4.49 -11.34 -0.30
N ASP A 256 5.51 -12.01 0.22
CA ASP A 256 5.47 -12.82 1.46
C ASP A 256 5.23 -11.98 2.75
N PHE A 257 4.94 -10.69 2.61
CA PHE A 257 4.60 -9.80 3.70
C PHE A 257 3.15 -9.34 3.54
N PRO A 258 2.18 -9.92 4.26
CA PRO A 258 0.82 -9.39 4.29
C PRO A 258 0.86 -8.00 4.93
N VAL A 259 0.74 -6.95 4.12
CA VAL A 259 0.61 -5.58 4.62
C VAL A 259 -0.81 -5.42 5.16
N CYS A 260 -0.94 -5.51 6.49
CA CYS A 260 -2.20 -5.20 7.18
C CYS A 260 -2.40 -3.68 7.18
N VAL A 261 -3.39 -3.18 6.44
CA VAL A 261 -3.77 -1.78 6.47
C VAL A 261 -4.78 -1.57 7.59
N GLU A 262 -4.32 -1.06 8.73
CA GLU A 262 -5.17 -0.70 9.85
C GLU A 262 -5.65 0.75 9.72
N SER A 263 -6.92 1.00 10.03
CA SER A 263 -7.46 2.35 10.09
C SER A 263 -7.19 2.96 11.46
N ASP A 264 -6.23 3.89 11.52
CA ASP A 264 -6.03 4.74 12.68
C ASP A 264 -7.13 5.82 12.71
N ASN A 265 -7.87 5.86 13.82
CA ASN A 265 -8.95 6.84 14.03
C ASN A 265 -8.57 7.89 15.09
N ASP A 266 -7.44 7.72 15.77
CA ASP A 266 -7.05 8.50 16.94
C ASP A 266 -5.97 9.52 16.57
N PHE A 267 -6.32 10.43 15.68
CA PHE A 267 -5.44 11.57 15.37
C PHE A 267 -5.54 12.65 16.46
N ILE A 268 -4.42 12.92 17.13
CA ILE A 268 -4.30 13.96 18.17
C ILE A 268 -3.63 15.19 17.56
N PHE A 269 -4.37 16.29 17.46
CA PHE A 269 -3.82 17.55 16.98
C PHE A 269 -3.06 18.27 18.11
N PRO A 270 -1.77 18.63 17.95
CA PRO A 270 -0.99 19.27 19.01
C PRO A 270 -1.55 20.63 19.42
N VAL A 271 -1.65 20.94 20.71
CA VAL A 271 -2.43 22.09 21.23
C VAL A 271 -2.01 23.46 20.69
N HIS A 272 -0.71 23.69 20.44
CA HIS A 272 -0.20 24.99 20.01
C HIS A 272 0.16 25.07 18.52
N LEU A 273 -0.03 24.00 17.77
CA LEU A 273 0.27 24.01 16.34
C LEU A 273 -0.84 24.77 15.59
N GLN A 274 -0.49 25.78 14.81
CA GLN A 274 -1.45 26.47 13.96
C GLN A 274 -1.06 26.25 12.50
N VAL A 275 -1.93 25.57 11.76
CA VAL A 275 -1.72 25.27 10.33
C VAL A 275 -2.93 25.72 9.55
N ASN A 276 -2.71 26.55 8.53
CA ASN A 276 -3.75 27.02 7.63
C ASN A 276 -3.49 26.52 6.20
N PHE A 277 -4.56 26.27 5.46
CA PHE A 277 -4.51 25.89 4.05
C PHE A 277 -5.59 26.63 3.26
N ASN A 278 -5.39 26.78 1.95
CA ASN A 278 -6.36 27.34 1.00
C ASN A 278 -6.70 26.26 -0.05
#